data_AF-W4P4K4-F1
#
_entry.id   AF-W4P4K4-F1
#
_cell.length_a   1.000
_cell.length_b   1.000
_cell.length_c   1.000
_cell.angle_alpha   90.00
_cell.angle_beta   90.00
_cell.angle_gamma   90.00
#
_symmetry.space_group_name_H-M   'P 1'
#
loop_
_entity.id
_entity.type
_entity.pdbx_description
1 polymer ?
#
loop_
_entity_poly.entity_id
_entity_poly.type
_entity_poly.pdbx_seq_one_letter_code
_entity_poly.pdbx_strand_id
1 'polypeptide(L)' 'MQAQLEGTENRITVARKNFNDTAKEYNTAVRRFPKNIFAGIFGFDKKAYFEAEAGSEKAPKVEF' A
#
# COMPACT_ATOMS: atom_id res chain seq x y z
N MET A 1 -20.82 4.13 -18.83
CA MET A 1 -20.70 3.95 -17.36
C MET A 1 -19.66 2.90 -16.96
N GLN A 2 -19.38 1.87 -17.76
CA GLN A 2 -18.27 0.92 -17.49
C GLN A 2 -16.86 1.57 -17.47
N ALA A 3 -16.56 2.51 -18.38
CA ALA A 3 -15.24 3.17 -18.42
C ALA A 3 -14.87 3.97 -17.16
N GLN A 4 -15.85 4.48 -16.39
CA GLN A 4 -15.58 5.19 -15.12
C GLN A 4 -15.27 4.22 -13.98
N LEU A 5 -15.88 3.02 -13.99
CA LEU A 5 -15.58 1.97 -13.02
C LEU A 5 -14.17 1.43 -13.24
N GLU A 6 -13.81 1.10 -14.49
CA GLU A 6 -12.44 0.69 -14.85
C GLU A 6 -11.41 1.79 -14.51
N GLY A 7 -11.74 3.06 -14.75
CA GLY A 7 -10.89 4.19 -14.36
C GLY A 7 -10.69 4.33 -12.85
N THR A 8 -11.69 3.95 -12.05
CA THR A 8 -11.65 4.00 -10.59
C THR A 8 -10.88 2.82 -10.02
N GLU A 9 -11.10 1.61 -10.54
CA GLU A 9 -10.39 0.39 -10.13
C GLU A 9 -8.89 0.46 -10.45
N ASN A 10 -8.53 1.00 -11.61
CA ASN A 10 -7.13 1.25 -11.96
C ASN A 10 -6.47 2.23 -10.98
N ARG A 11 -7.18 3.30 -10.57
CA ARG A 11 -6.65 4.27 -9.58
C ARG A 11 -6.47 3.65 -8.21
N ILE A 12 -7.41 2.84 -7.74
CA ILE A 12 -7.31 2.14 -6.45
C ILE A 12 -6.10 1.19 -6.46
N THR A 13 -5.93 0.45 -7.56
CA THR A 13 -4.81 -0.48 -7.72
C THR A 13 -3.46 0.25 -7.72
N VAL A 14 -3.35 1.36 -8.46
CA VAL A 14 -2.14 2.20 -8.49
C VAL A 14 -1.86 2.82 -7.12
N ALA A 15 -2.87 3.38 -6.45
CA ALA A 15 -2.72 3.96 -5.12
C ALA A 15 -2.23 2.94 -4.09
N ARG A 16 -2.81 1.73 -4.11
CA ARG A 16 -2.37 0.61 -3.25
C ARG A 16 -0.92 0.24 -3.52
N LYS A 17 -0.54 0.10 -4.80
CA LYS A 17 0.83 -0.20 -5.18
C LYS A 17 1.81 0.87 -4.68
N ASN A 18 1.50 2.14 -4.93
CA ASN A 18 2.34 3.26 -4.49
C ASN A 18 2.52 3.31 -2.97
N PHE A 19 1.45 3.05 -2.21
CA PHE A 19 1.53 2.97 -0.75
C PHE A 19 2.46 1.82 -0.31
N ASN A 20 2.27 0.63 -0.89
CA ASN A 20 3.07 -0.54 -0.54
C ASN A 20 4.53 -0.40 -0.93
N ASP A 21 4.82 0.20 -2.08
CA ASP A 21 6.18 0.48 -2.53
C ASP A 21 6.87 1.48 -1.58
N THR A 22 6.17 2.55 -1.18
CA THR A 22 6.69 3.52 -0.20
C THR A 22 6.95 2.88 1.16
N ALA A 23 6.00 2.08 1.66
CA ALA A 23 6.16 1.35 2.92
C ALA A 23 7.34 0.37 2.86
N LYS A 24 7.56 -0.27 1.70
CA LYS A 24 8.67 -1.20 1.47
C LYS A 24 10.01 -0.49 1.50
N GLU A 25 10.13 0.65 0.83
CA GLU A 25 11.34 1.48 0.85
C GLU A 25 11.66 1.96 2.26
N TYR A 26 10.66 2.46 2.98
CA TYR A 26 10.81 2.85 4.38
C TYR A 26 11.29 1.69 5.25
N ASN A 27 10.62 0.53 5.16
CA ASN A 27 10.98 -0.66 5.92
C ASN A 27 12.40 -1.16 5.59
N THR A 28 12.80 -1.04 4.32
CA THR A 28 14.15 -1.41 3.88
C THR A 28 15.18 -0.43 4.42
N ALA A 29 14.87 0.87 4.39
CA ALA A 29 15.73 1.91 4.93
C ALA A 29 15.92 1.76 6.45
N VAL A 30 14.85 1.54 7.20
CA VAL A 30 14.87 1.31 8.66
C VAL A 30 15.63 0.04 9.04
N ARG A 31 15.74 -0.96 8.15
CA ARG A 31 16.51 -2.19 8.42
C ARG A 31 17.96 -2.15 7.94
N ARG A 32 18.35 -1.18 7.10
CA ARG A 32 19.69 -1.12 6.50
C ARG A 32 20.64 -0.29 7.36
N PHE A 33 21.88 -0.74 7.51
CA PHE A 33 22.93 0.04 8.17
C PHE A 33 23.24 1.33 7.37
N PRO A 34 23.46 2.48 8.03
CA PRO A 34 23.44 2.73 9.48
C PRO A 34 22.05 3.11 10.03
N LYS A 35 21.05 3.26 9.17
CA LYS A 35 19.71 3.73 9.53
C LYS A 35 19.00 2.84 10.55
N ASN A 36 19.28 1.55 10.60
CA ASN A 36 18.76 0.63 11.63
C ASN A 36 19.18 1.00 13.07
N ILE A 37 20.37 1.57 13.25
CA ILE A 37 20.85 2.02 14.56
C ILE A 37 20.05 3.24 15.01
N PHE A 38 19.95 4.26 14.15
CA PHE A 38 19.14 5.44 14.42
C PHE A 38 17.65 5.07 14.57
N ALA A 39 17.16 4.12 13.79
CA ALA A 39 15.80 3.64 13.93
C ALA A 39 15.53 3.01 15.30
N GLY A 40 16.46 2.20 15.82
CA GLY A 40 16.35 1.67 17.18
C GLY A 40 16.42 2.75 18.26
N ILE A 41 17.30 3.74 18.09
CA ILE A 41 17.48 4.85 19.05
C ILE A 41 16.24 5.77 19.10
N PHE A 42 15.65 6.06 17.95
CA PHE A 42 14.50 6.97 17.81
C PHE A 42 13.14 6.25 17.78
N GLY A 43 13.10 4.92 17.90
CA GLY A 43 11.86 4.13 17.92
C GLY A 43 11.13 4.06 16.56
N PHE A 44 11.85 4.11 15.44
CA PHE A 44 11.27 3.93 14.12
C PHE A 44 11.08 2.45 13.80
N ASP A 45 9.86 1.97 13.97
CA ASP A 45 9.45 0.61 13.61
C ASP A 45 8.93 0.48 12.18
N LYS A 46 8.90 -0.77 11.70
CA LYS A 46 8.39 -1.11 10.37
C LYS A 46 6.93 -0.68 10.21
N LYS A 47 6.60 -0.13 9.05
CA LYS A 47 5.21 0.16 8.65
C LYS A 47 4.56 -1.09 8.07
N ALA A 48 3.29 -1.30 8.42
CA ALA A 48 2.47 -2.32 7.80
C ALA A 48 2.17 -1.96 6.32
N TYR A 49 2.00 -2.99 5.48
CA TYR A 49 1.52 -2.80 4.11
C TYR A 49 0.01 -2.59 4.11
N PHE A 50 -0.48 -1.92 3.07
CA PHE A 50 -1.89 -1.89 2.76
C PHE A 50 -2.24 -3.18 2.03
N GLU A 51 -2.80 -4.12 2.78
CA GLU A 51 -3.38 -5.34 2.25
C GLU A 51 -4.85 -5.11 1.92
N ALA A 52 -5.27 -5.58 0.76
CA ALA A 52 -6.66 -5.55 0.36
C ALA A 52 -7.41 -6.63 1.16
N GLU A 53 -8.56 -6.30 1.75
CA GLU A 53 -9.42 -7.34 2.33
C GLU A 53 -9.74 -8.39 1.26
N ALA A 54 -9.66 -9.67 1.63
CA ALA A 54 -9.97 -10.77 0.73
C ALA A 54 -11.40 -10.59 0.19
N GLY A 55 -11.53 -10.36 -1.12
CA GLY A 55 -12.82 -10.10 -1.79
C GLY A 55 -13.06 -8.66 -2.24
N SER A 56 -12.19 -7.70 -1.87
CA SER A 56 -12.23 -6.31 -2.36
C SER A 56 -11.87 -6.15 -3.85
N GLU A 57 -11.44 -7.23 -4.51
CA GLU A 57 -11.27 -7.33 -5.96
C GLU A 57 -12.60 -7.54 -6.70
N LYS A 58 -13.69 -7.87 -5.99
CA LYS A 58 -15.01 -8.00 -6.59
C LYS A 58 -15.69 -6.63 -6.58
N ALA A 59 -15.68 -5.99 -7.74
CA ALA A 59 -16.53 -4.83 -8.01
C ALA A 59 -17.97 -5.12 -7.54
N PRO A 60 -18.60 -4.26 -6.72
CA PRO A 60 -20.00 -4.45 -6.36
C PRO A 60 -20.83 -4.43 -7.64
N LYS A 61 -21.59 -5.50 -7.89
CA LYS A 61 -22.56 -5.55 -8.99
C LYS A 61 -23.63 -4.49 -8.71
N VAL A 62 -23.58 -3.39 -9.45
CA VAL A 62 -24.65 -2.38 -9.42
C VAL A 62 -25.84 -2.99 -10.16
N GLU A 63 -26.84 -3.45 -9.42
CA GLU A 63 -28.16 -3.74 -9.97
C GLU A 63 -28.92 -2.41 -10.09
N PHE A 64 -29.37 -2.10 -11.31
CA PHE A 64 -30.25 -0.97 -11.62
C PHE A 64 -31.71 -1.41 -11.46
#